data_AF-A0AAE0A1Q7-F1
#
_entry.id   AF-A0AAE0A1Q7-F1
#
_cell.length_a   1.000
_cell.length_b   1.000
_cell.length_c   1.000
_cell.angle_alpha   90.00
_cell.angle_beta   90.00
_cell.angle_gamma   90.00
#
_symmetry.space_group_name_H-M   'P 1'
#
loop_
_entity.id
_entity.type
_entity.pdbx_description
1 polymer ?
#
loop_
_entity_poly.entity_id
_entity_poly.type
_entity_poly.pdbx_seq_one_letter_code
_entity_poly.pdbx_strand_id
1 'polypeptide(L)'
;MLFLTRLTYGLDYKGNVCGDRHAHPDLRQLELRYWLNPIQVYQTGLKDSQFKLSNARSICLLDCPIPAEDTLNWVCDYPEGDIRLSTDNWIDRNYDYFEFLSAEMRNSSLQLQGPCYPIIFPSVNVYWSCQFIARASNMSLRHWQQMGGVNINQDLIIDKSIHRSINSRSSVLKRYMADIGKSWPVLIVCGGLLPLFLSVIWLLMIRHFVAAMPWITVVLFNILIISVTMFCYLKGISRYFKFLSLPVEAKLKF
;
A
#
# COMPACT_ATOMS: atom_id res chain seq x y z
N MET A 1 -2.07 6.24 7.62
CA MET A 1 -1.68 4.86 7.27
C MET A 1 -2.85 3.89 7.39
N LEU A 2 -3.50 3.77 8.56
CA LEU A 2 -4.67 2.92 8.83
C LEU A 2 -5.84 3.01 7.82
N PHE A 3 -6.12 4.19 7.26
CA PHE A 3 -7.26 4.38 6.36
C PHE A 3 -7.08 3.70 4.98
N LEU A 4 -5.87 3.68 4.43
CA LEU A 4 -5.62 3.05 3.11
C LEU A 4 -5.61 1.53 3.22
N THR A 5 -4.96 0.96 4.25
CA THR A 5 -4.96 -0.48 4.53
C THR A 5 -6.38 -1.01 4.78
N ARG A 6 -7.20 -0.23 5.49
CA ARG A 6 -8.61 -0.58 5.74
C ARG A 6 -9.47 -0.64 4.48
N LEU A 7 -9.14 0.15 3.45
CA LEU A 7 -9.85 0.17 2.17
C LEU A 7 -9.54 -1.03 1.28
N THR A 8 -8.31 -1.57 1.38
CA THR A 8 -7.83 -2.66 0.53
C THR A 8 -8.03 -4.05 1.16
N TYR A 9 -7.77 -4.20 2.46
CA TYR A 9 -7.76 -5.51 3.12
C TYR A 9 -9.07 -5.85 3.87
N GLY A 10 -9.98 -4.88 4.02
CA GLY A 10 -11.22 -5.07 4.77
C GLY A 10 -10.98 -5.31 6.28
N LEU A 11 -12.06 -5.43 7.04
CA LEU A 11 -12.02 -5.72 8.46
C LEU A 11 -12.58 -7.12 8.72
N ASP A 12 -12.04 -7.81 9.72
CA ASP A 12 -12.66 -9.03 10.26
C ASP A 12 -13.83 -8.71 11.22
N TYR A 13 -14.45 -9.75 11.78
CA TYR A 13 -15.56 -9.66 12.72
C TYR A 13 -15.17 -9.01 14.06
N LYS A 14 -13.88 -8.88 14.35
CA LYS A 14 -13.32 -8.21 15.52
C LYS A 14 -12.96 -6.75 15.26
N GLY A 15 -12.99 -6.32 14.02
CA GLY A 15 -12.57 -4.98 13.60
C GLY A 15 -11.07 -4.84 13.37
N ASN A 16 -10.31 -5.94 13.29
CA ASN A 16 -8.92 -5.94 12.87
C ASN A 16 -8.81 -5.87 11.34
N VAL A 17 -7.72 -5.30 10.85
CA VAL A 17 -7.41 -5.27 9.42
C VAL A 17 -6.67 -6.56 9.04
N CYS A 18 -7.09 -7.24 7.97
CA CYS A 18 -6.36 -8.42 7.47
C CYS A 18 -4.93 -8.05 7.07
N GLY A 19 -3.94 -8.88 7.41
CA GLY A 19 -2.53 -8.61 7.22
C GLY A 19 -1.86 -7.75 8.30
N ASP A 20 -2.60 -7.28 9.31
CA ASP A 20 -2.03 -6.46 10.39
C ASP A 20 -1.29 -7.33 11.43
N ARG A 21 -0.04 -6.94 11.72
CA ARG A 21 0.83 -7.61 12.70
C ARG A 21 0.50 -7.26 14.15
N HIS A 22 -0.20 -6.15 14.36
CA HIS A 22 -0.58 -5.67 15.70
C HIS A 22 -2.02 -6.10 16.07
N ALA A 23 -2.70 -6.79 15.16
CA ALA A 23 -4.00 -7.38 15.43
C ALA A 23 -3.89 -8.50 16.48
N HIS A 24 -5.01 -8.77 17.14
CA HIS A 24 -5.14 -9.87 18.09
C HIS A 24 -6.30 -10.78 17.63
N PRO A 25 -6.03 -12.01 17.15
CA PRO A 25 -4.72 -12.67 16.99
C PRO A 25 -3.82 -12.02 15.91
N ASP A 26 -2.53 -12.37 15.85
CA ASP A 26 -1.60 -11.85 14.82
C ASP A 26 -2.06 -12.25 13.42
N LEU A 27 -2.42 -11.27 12.59
CA LEU A 27 -2.96 -11.48 11.24
C LEU A 27 -1.91 -11.26 10.15
N ARG A 28 -0.62 -11.17 10.48
CA ARG A 28 0.46 -10.85 9.52
C ARG A 28 0.50 -11.72 8.26
N GLN A 29 0.00 -12.96 8.34
CA GLN A 29 -0.04 -13.94 7.26
C GLN A 29 -1.45 -14.06 6.64
N LEU A 30 -2.47 -13.56 7.32
CA LEU A 30 -3.87 -13.70 6.95
C LEU A 30 -4.31 -12.43 6.23
N GLU A 31 -3.97 -12.32 4.95
CA GLU A 31 -4.17 -11.10 4.15
C GLU A 31 -5.52 -11.06 3.43
N LEU A 32 -6.23 -12.20 3.30
CA LEU A 32 -7.48 -12.28 2.54
C LEU A 32 -8.71 -12.21 3.45
N ARG A 33 -9.65 -11.33 3.11
CA ARG A 33 -10.95 -11.29 3.79
C ARG A 33 -11.94 -12.29 3.18
N TYR A 34 -12.56 -13.12 4.01
CA TYR A 34 -13.62 -14.06 3.65
C TYR A 34 -14.93 -13.78 4.41
N TRP A 35 -16.08 -13.91 3.74
CA TRP A 35 -17.39 -13.78 4.38
C TRP A 35 -17.89 -15.15 4.85
N LEU A 36 -18.00 -15.32 6.16
CA LEU A 36 -18.35 -16.59 6.78
C LEU A 36 -19.80 -17.00 6.55
N ASN A 37 -20.75 -16.07 6.74
CA ASN A 37 -22.18 -16.37 6.72
C ASN A 37 -22.80 -16.08 5.33
N PRO A 38 -23.17 -17.11 4.54
CA PRO A 38 -23.74 -16.90 3.21
C PRO A 38 -25.13 -16.26 3.23
N ILE A 39 -25.93 -16.48 4.28
CA ILE A 39 -27.27 -15.87 4.40
C ILE A 39 -27.14 -14.35 4.57
N GLN A 40 -26.20 -13.90 5.40
CA GLN A 40 -25.96 -12.46 5.58
C GLN A 40 -25.54 -11.82 4.26
N VAL A 41 -24.63 -12.46 3.52
CA VAL A 41 -24.21 -11.96 2.21
C VAL A 41 -25.35 -11.95 1.20
N TYR A 42 -26.18 -12.99 1.19
CA TYR A 42 -27.37 -13.07 0.33
C TYR A 42 -28.34 -11.92 0.60
N GLN A 43 -28.62 -11.65 1.88
CA GLN A 43 -29.52 -10.58 2.28
C GLN A 43 -29.09 -9.23 1.70
N THR A 44 -27.79 -8.92 1.66
CA THR A 44 -27.27 -7.66 1.10
C THR A 44 -27.59 -7.44 -0.39
N GLY A 45 -27.91 -8.50 -1.12
CA GLY A 45 -28.27 -8.43 -2.54
C GLY A 45 -29.75 -8.16 -2.80
N LEU A 46 -30.59 -8.32 -1.78
CA LEU A 46 -32.03 -8.04 -1.86
C LEU A 46 -32.27 -6.53 -1.85
N LYS A 47 -33.08 -6.05 -2.81
CA LYS A 47 -33.35 -4.60 -3.01
C LYS A 47 -33.96 -3.91 -1.79
N ASP A 48 -34.69 -4.63 -0.95
CA ASP A 48 -35.41 -4.09 0.22
C ASP A 48 -34.78 -4.47 1.57
N SER A 49 -33.57 -5.04 1.56
CA SER A 49 -32.89 -5.36 2.82
C SER A 49 -32.22 -4.11 3.42
N GLN A 50 -32.35 -3.94 4.74
CA GLN A 50 -31.57 -2.94 5.48
C GLN A 50 -30.13 -3.41 5.78
N PHE A 51 -29.81 -4.66 5.42
CA PHE A 51 -28.54 -5.30 5.78
C PHE A 51 -27.44 -4.92 4.79
N LYS A 52 -26.39 -4.26 5.28
CA LYS A 52 -25.24 -3.82 4.46
C LYS A 52 -24.13 -4.88 4.49
N LEU A 53 -23.42 -5.06 3.38
CA LEU A 53 -22.27 -5.98 3.30
C LEU A 53 -21.13 -5.62 4.27
N SER A 54 -21.02 -4.35 4.67
CA SER A 54 -20.10 -3.92 5.72
C SER A 54 -20.37 -4.56 7.09
N ASN A 55 -21.60 -5.02 7.30
CA ASN A 55 -22.07 -5.62 8.55
C ASN A 55 -22.08 -7.16 8.47
N ALA A 56 -21.79 -7.72 7.29
CA ALA A 56 -21.67 -9.16 7.14
C ALA A 56 -20.41 -9.63 7.88
N ARG A 57 -20.56 -10.70 8.66
CA ARG A 57 -19.45 -11.31 9.42
C ARG A 57 -18.37 -11.76 8.44
N SER A 58 -17.12 -11.36 8.69
CA SER A 58 -15.98 -11.75 7.86
C SER A 58 -14.77 -12.07 8.72
N ILE A 59 -13.83 -12.81 8.16
CA ILE A 59 -12.61 -13.31 8.83
C ILE A 59 -11.42 -13.18 7.87
N CYS A 60 -10.20 -13.16 8.40
CA CYS A 60 -8.98 -13.14 7.60
C CYS A 60 -8.40 -14.55 7.44
N LEU A 61 -8.08 -14.93 6.21
CA LEU A 61 -7.54 -16.24 5.80
C LEU A 61 -6.26 -16.04 4.96
N LEU A 62 -5.45 -17.09 4.81
CA LEU A 62 -4.33 -17.09 3.84
C LEU A 62 -4.84 -17.21 2.42
N ASP A 63 -5.77 -18.14 2.20
CA ASP A 63 -6.30 -18.51 0.89
C ASP A 63 -7.82 -18.63 0.92
N CYS A 64 -8.45 -18.46 -0.24
CA CYS A 64 -9.90 -18.55 -0.36
C CYS A 64 -10.37 -20.00 -0.31
N PRO A 65 -11.32 -20.34 0.59
CA PRO A 65 -11.78 -21.70 0.74
C PRO A 65 -12.60 -22.15 -0.47
N ILE A 66 -12.45 -23.43 -0.82
CA ILE A 66 -13.12 -24.10 -1.92
C ILE A 66 -13.88 -25.30 -1.35
N PRO A 67 -15.13 -25.54 -1.76
CA PRO A 67 -15.87 -26.73 -1.32
C PRO A 67 -15.14 -28.00 -1.75
N ALA A 68 -15.08 -28.98 -0.85
CA ALA A 68 -14.58 -30.31 -1.18
C ALA A 68 -15.58 -31.09 -2.05
N GLU A 69 -15.06 -32.06 -2.81
CA GLU A 69 -15.86 -32.89 -3.72
C GLU A 69 -16.69 -33.93 -2.95
N ASP A 70 -16.14 -34.52 -1.89
CA ASP A 70 -16.71 -35.67 -1.18
C ASP A 70 -17.12 -35.40 0.28
N THR A 71 -16.72 -34.26 0.86
CA THR A 71 -16.94 -33.93 2.27
C THR A 71 -17.44 -32.49 2.45
N LEU A 72 -17.99 -32.18 3.62
CA LEU A 72 -18.28 -30.80 3.99
C LEU A 72 -17.13 -30.21 4.81
N ASN A 73 -16.41 -29.28 4.21
CA ASN A 73 -15.37 -28.52 4.90
C ASN A 73 -15.97 -27.32 5.62
N TRP A 74 -15.32 -26.89 6.70
CA TRP A 74 -15.75 -25.76 7.52
C TRP A 74 -14.66 -24.68 7.60
N VAL A 75 -15.09 -23.44 7.73
CA VAL A 75 -14.24 -22.36 8.23
C VAL A 75 -14.77 -21.95 9.59
N CYS A 76 -13.93 -22.08 10.60
CA CYS A 76 -14.27 -21.67 11.94
C CYS A 76 -13.62 -20.34 12.33
N ASP A 77 -14.22 -19.67 13.31
CA ASP A 77 -13.72 -18.43 13.91
C ASP A 77 -12.31 -18.62 14.49
N TYR A 78 -11.62 -17.51 14.81
CA TYR A 78 -10.32 -17.61 15.47
C TYR A 78 -10.43 -18.43 16.77
N PRO A 79 -9.46 -19.32 17.05
CA PRO A 79 -9.53 -20.24 18.17
C PRO A 79 -9.39 -19.48 19.51
N GLU A 80 -10.51 -19.23 20.15
CA GLU A 80 -10.59 -18.40 21.35
C GLU A 80 -11.59 -18.96 22.37
N GLY A 81 -11.47 -18.54 23.62
CA GLY A 81 -12.34 -19.00 24.71
C GLY A 81 -12.09 -20.46 25.07
N ASP A 82 -13.12 -21.29 24.93
CA ASP A 82 -13.08 -22.72 25.30
C ASP A 82 -12.23 -23.57 24.34
N ILE A 83 -11.88 -23.02 23.18
CA ILE A 83 -11.10 -23.70 22.15
C ILE A 83 -9.61 -23.45 22.41
N ARG A 84 -8.94 -24.45 23.00
CA ARG A 84 -7.49 -24.40 23.29
C ARG A 84 -6.64 -24.78 22.07
N LEU A 85 -6.76 -24.01 20.99
CA LEU A 85 -5.97 -24.19 19.77
C LEU A 85 -5.17 -22.91 19.50
N SER A 86 -3.88 -23.03 19.19
CA SER A 86 -3.08 -21.88 18.76
C SER A 86 -3.46 -21.46 17.35
N THR A 87 -3.28 -20.17 17.00
CA THR A 87 -3.55 -19.66 15.65
C THR A 87 -2.80 -20.41 14.56
N ASP A 88 -1.53 -20.79 14.78
CA ASP A 88 -0.74 -21.55 13.80
C ASP A 88 -1.35 -22.95 13.54
N ASN A 89 -1.64 -23.71 14.61
CA ASN A 89 -2.34 -25.00 14.46
C ASN A 89 -3.75 -24.87 13.84
N TRP A 90 -4.44 -23.75 14.01
CA TRP A 90 -5.72 -23.48 13.35
C TRP A 90 -5.53 -23.27 11.85
N ILE A 91 -4.48 -22.56 11.45
CA ILE A 91 -4.07 -22.40 10.06
C ILE A 91 -3.69 -23.76 9.46
N ASP A 92 -2.87 -24.56 10.14
CA ASP A 92 -2.41 -25.88 9.66
C ASP A 92 -3.57 -26.88 9.46
N ARG A 93 -4.66 -26.70 10.21
CA ARG A 93 -5.90 -27.47 10.06
C ARG A 93 -6.85 -26.91 9.01
N ASN A 94 -6.38 -26.00 8.16
CA ASN A 94 -7.19 -25.32 7.15
C ASN A 94 -8.46 -24.69 7.75
N TYR A 95 -8.29 -24.06 8.92
CA TYR A 95 -9.33 -23.33 9.65
C TYR A 95 -10.48 -24.18 10.20
N ASP A 96 -10.37 -25.51 10.17
CA ASP A 96 -11.42 -26.43 10.59
C ASP A 96 -11.12 -27.06 11.96
N TYR A 97 -12.02 -26.82 12.91
CA TYR A 97 -12.07 -27.54 14.19
C TYR A 97 -13.50 -27.99 14.54
N PHE A 98 -14.40 -28.09 13.56
CA PHE A 98 -15.81 -28.41 13.77
C PHE A 98 -16.01 -29.72 14.56
N GLU A 99 -15.16 -30.71 14.29
CA GLU A 99 -15.14 -32.00 14.99
C GLU A 99 -14.77 -31.90 16.47
N PHE A 100 -14.13 -30.82 16.92
CA PHE A 100 -13.78 -30.63 18.33
C PHE A 100 -14.82 -29.83 19.11
N LEU A 101 -15.86 -29.33 18.43
CA LEU A 101 -16.94 -28.60 19.08
C LEU A 101 -17.84 -29.50 19.94
N SER A 102 -18.38 -28.92 21.01
CA SER A 102 -19.45 -29.53 21.79
C SER A 102 -20.72 -29.71 20.94
N ALA A 103 -21.59 -30.64 21.34
CA ALA A 103 -22.85 -30.90 20.62
C ALA A 103 -23.71 -29.62 20.47
N GLU A 104 -23.73 -28.76 21.49
CA GLU A 104 -24.43 -27.49 21.47
C GLU A 104 -23.84 -26.51 20.44
N MET A 105 -22.51 -26.35 20.43
CA MET A 105 -21.81 -25.49 19.46
C MET A 105 -21.93 -25.99 18.02
N ARG A 106 -21.98 -27.31 17.81
CA ARG A 106 -22.25 -27.88 16.49
C ARG A 106 -23.67 -27.55 16.03
N ASN A 107 -24.65 -27.66 16.92
CA ASN A 107 -26.03 -27.34 16.58
C ASN A 107 -26.21 -25.84 16.27
N SER A 108 -25.56 -24.95 17.02
CA SER A 108 -25.58 -23.51 16.70
C SER A 108 -24.87 -23.19 15.38
N SER A 109 -23.78 -23.90 15.06
CA SER A 109 -23.08 -23.79 13.76
C SER A 109 -23.97 -24.24 12.60
N LEU A 110 -24.77 -25.30 12.77
CA LEU A 110 -25.80 -25.73 11.80
C LEU A 110 -26.91 -24.68 11.59
N GLN A 111 -27.11 -23.79 12.57
CA GLN A 111 -28.00 -22.62 12.48
C GLN A 111 -27.29 -21.37 11.95
N LEU A 112 -26.02 -21.46 11.52
CA LEU A 112 -25.16 -20.34 11.09
C LEU A 112 -24.99 -19.23 12.17
N GLN A 113 -25.11 -19.61 13.44
CA GLN A 113 -24.95 -18.73 14.60
C GLN A 113 -23.74 -19.13 15.47
N GLY A 114 -23.21 -20.33 15.25
CA GLY A 114 -22.05 -20.86 15.97
C GLY A 114 -20.70 -20.39 15.41
N PRO A 115 -19.59 -20.91 15.96
CA PRO A 115 -18.24 -20.51 15.59
C PRO A 115 -17.78 -21.06 14.23
N CYS A 116 -18.44 -22.08 13.68
CA CYS A 116 -18.04 -22.72 12.42
C CYS A 116 -19.10 -22.55 11.33
N TYR A 117 -18.64 -22.29 10.10
CA TYR A 117 -19.49 -22.05 8.94
C TYR A 117 -19.13 -23.00 7.79
N PRO A 118 -20.13 -23.57 7.08
CA PRO A 118 -19.87 -24.55 6.03
C PRO A 118 -19.37 -23.88 4.75
N ILE A 119 -18.39 -24.50 4.08
CA ILE A 119 -17.91 -24.05 2.77
C ILE A 119 -18.83 -24.65 1.69
N ILE A 120 -19.86 -23.88 1.32
CA ILE A 120 -20.86 -24.31 0.33
C ILE A 120 -20.63 -23.68 -1.04
N PHE A 121 -20.22 -22.41 -1.05
CA PHE A 121 -20.03 -21.63 -2.27
C PHE A 121 -18.54 -21.59 -2.61
N PRO A 122 -18.14 -21.89 -3.86
CA PRO A 122 -16.77 -21.72 -4.29
C PRO A 122 -16.41 -20.23 -4.31
N SER A 123 -15.22 -19.91 -3.79
CA SER A 123 -14.73 -18.54 -3.71
C SER A 123 -13.35 -18.40 -4.35
N VAL A 124 -13.06 -17.22 -4.91
CA VAL A 124 -11.74 -16.90 -5.47
C VAL A 124 -11.23 -15.57 -4.96
N ASN A 125 -9.92 -15.43 -4.90
CA ASN A 125 -9.27 -14.20 -4.47
C ASN A 125 -9.43 -13.11 -5.54
N VAL A 126 -10.16 -12.05 -5.20
CA VAL A 126 -10.32 -10.87 -6.04
C VAL A 126 -10.12 -9.62 -5.19
N TYR A 127 -8.93 -9.02 -5.32
CA TYR A 127 -8.45 -7.87 -4.52
C TYR A 127 -8.43 -8.13 -3.01
N TRP A 128 -7.71 -9.17 -2.58
CA TRP A 128 -7.53 -9.47 -1.15
C TRP A 128 -8.86 -9.75 -0.42
N SER A 129 -9.87 -10.18 -1.18
CA SER A 129 -11.18 -10.56 -0.68
C SER A 129 -11.67 -11.76 -1.47
N CYS A 130 -12.20 -12.75 -0.77
CA CYS A 130 -12.73 -13.98 -1.35
C CYS A 130 -14.17 -13.74 -1.83
N GLN A 131 -14.36 -13.69 -3.15
CA GLN A 131 -15.67 -13.48 -3.77
C GLN A 131 -16.26 -14.82 -4.19
N PHE A 132 -17.55 -15.03 -3.93
CA PHE A 132 -18.26 -16.21 -4.40
C PHE A 132 -18.48 -16.13 -5.91
N ILE A 133 -18.04 -17.14 -6.66
CA ILE A 133 -18.01 -17.11 -8.13
C ILE A 133 -19.09 -17.96 -8.81
N ALA A 134 -19.70 -18.89 -8.08
CA ALA A 134 -20.68 -19.80 -8.64
C ALA A 134 -21.75 -20.16 -7.61
N ARG A 135 -22.74 -20.93 -8.07
CA ARG A 135 -23.80 -21.49 -7.21
C ARG A 135 -23.21 -22.43 -6.16
N ALA A 136 -24.02 -22.73 -5.15
CA ALA A 136 -23.71 -23.72 -4.12
C ALA A 136 -23.28 -25.06 -4.76
N SER A 137 -22.23 -25.69 -4.21
CA SER A 137 -21.84 -27.04 -4.64
C SER A 137 -22.93 -28.03 -4.23
N ASN A 138 -23.34 -28.90 -5.16
CA ASN A 138 -24.40 -29.87 -4.90
C ASN A 138 -24.02 -30.87 -3.80
N MET A 139 -22.74 -31.26 -3.73
CA MET A 139 -22.24 -32.23 -2.76
C MET A 139 -22.18 -31.64 -1.35
N SER A 140 -21.49 -30.52 -1.19
CA SER A 140 -21.42 -29.82 0.10
C SER A 140 -22.80 -29.44 0.62
N LEU A 141 -23.70 -29.00 -0.25
CA LEU A 141 -25.08 -28.67 0.14
C LEU A 141 -25.87 -29.91 0.59
N ARG A 142 -25.74 -31.05 -0.09
CA ARG A 142 -26.40 -32.30 0.34
C ARG A 142 -25.92 -32.72 1.72
N HIS A 143 -24.61 -32.69 1.97
CA HIS A 143 -24.05 -33.01 3.28
C HIS A 143 -24.53 -32.03 4.37
N TRP A 144 -24.59 -30.74 4.05
CA TRP A 144 -25.15 -29.73 4.94
C TRP A 144 -26.61 -30.02 5.32
N GLN A 145 -27.44 -30.36 4.34
CA GLN A 145 -28.85 -30.70 4.58
C GLN A 145 -29.00 -32.01 5.36
N GLN A 146 -28.17 -33.02 5.10
CA GLN A 146 -28.15 -34.28 5.84
C GLN A 146 -27.79 -34.08 7.32
N MET A 147 -26.95 -33.10 7.63
CA MET A 147 -26.61 -32.73 9.01
C MET A 147 -27.68 -31.85 9.69
N GLY A 148 -28.80 -31.57 9.03
CA GLY A 148 -29.87 -30.74 9.60
C GLY A 148 -29.58 -29.24 9.60
N GLY A 149 -28.69 -28.79 8.70
CA GLY A 149 -28.39 -27.38 8.53
C GLY A 149 -29.58 -26.56 8.03
N VAL A 150 -29.60 -25.27 8.36
CA VAL A 150 -30.67 -24.36 7.91
C VAL A 150 -30.73 -24.25 6.38
N ASN A 151 -31.92 -23.93 5.87
CA ASN A 151 -32.09 -23.76 4.43
C ASN A 151 -31.36 -22.49 3.94
N ILE A 152 -30.50 -22.64 2.94
CA ILE A 152 -29.69 -21.58 2.36
C ILE A 152 -30.18 -21.33 0.93
N ASN A 153 -30.60 -20.10 0.65
CA ASN A 153 -30.96 -19.69 -0.71
C ASN A 153 -29.75 -19.81 -1.65
N GLN A 154 -29.92 -20.54 -2.75
CA GLN A 154 -28.87 -20.85 -3.72
C GLN A 154 -28.76 -19.81 -4.85
N ASP A 155 -29.55 -18.75 -4.81
CA ASP A 155 -29.70 -17.82 -5.92
C ASP A 155 -28.43 -16.99 -6.17
N LEU A 156 -28.16 -16.72 -7.46
CA LEU A 156 -27.03 -15.92 -8.00
C LEU A 156 -26.96 -14.46 -7.50
N ILE A 157 -27.86 -14.06 -6.61
CA ILE A 157 -27.91 -12.72 -6.02
C ILE A 157 -26.65 -12.43 -5.19
N ILE A 158 -26.02 -13.48 -4.62
CA ILE A 158 -24.79 -13.41 -3.82
C ILE A 158 -23.62 -12.83 -4.64
N ASP A 159 -23.40 -13.34 -5.85
CA ASP A 159 -22.34 -12.87 -6.76
C ASP A 159 -22.54 -11.38 -7.09
N LYS A 160 -23.77 -11.00 -7.45
CA LYS A 160 -24.13 -9.63 -7.79
C LYS A 160 -24.01 -8.67 -6.60
N SER A 161 -24.29 -9.11 -5.37
CA SER A 161 -24.23 -8.26 -4.18
C SER A 161 -22.79 -7.93 -3.79
N ILE A 162 -21.91 -8.94 -3.79
CA ILE A 162 -20.47 -8.77 -3.56
C ILE A 162 -19.87 -7.91 -4.66
N HIS A 163 -20.09 -8.26 -5.93
CA HIS A 163 -19.58 -7.49 -7.05
C HIS A 163 -20.07 -6.04 -7.01
N ARG A 164 -21.36 -5.79 -6.75
CA ARG A 164 -21.89 -4.43 -6.64
C ARG A 164 -21.27 -3.69 -5.45
N SER A 165 -21.14 -4.30 -4.28
CA SER A 165 -20.56 -3.63 -3.11
C SER A 165 -19.07 -3.29 -3.32
N ILE A 166 -18.33 -4.17 -3.99
CA ILE A 166 -16.92 -3.96 -4.30
C ILE A 166 -16.72 -2.93 -5.42
N ASN A 167 -17.57 -2.98 -6.46
CA ASN A 167 -17.47 -2.16 -7.66
C ASN A 167 -18.13 -0.78 -7.51
N SER A 168 -19.22 -0.65 -6.74
CA SER A 168 -20.12 0.54 -6.75
C SER A 168 -19.47 1.87 -6.36
N ARG A 169 -18.26 1.89 -5.79
CA ARG A 169 -17.60 3.15 -5.43
C ARG A 169 -16.10 3.24 -5.72
N SER A 170 -15.44 2.19 -6.25
CA SER A 170 -13.98 2.17 -6.10
C SER A 170 -13.18 1.15 -6.90
N SER A 171 -13.71 0.45 -7.92
CA SER A 171 -12.91 -0.58 -8.61
C SER A 171 -11.62 -0.04 -9.25
N VAL A 172 -11.67 1.18 -9.78
CA VAL A 172 -10.49 1.88 -10.34
C VAL A 172 -9.61 2.44 -9.22
N LEU A 173 -10.21 3.12 -8.25
CA LEU A 173 -9.49 3.76 -7.15
C LEU A 173 -8.79 2.74 -6.22
N LYS A 174 -9.42 1.58 -5.96
CA LYS A 174 -8.85 0.49 -5.14
C LYS A 174 -7.65 -0.16 -5.79
N ARG A 175 -7.66 -0.33 -7.12
CA ARG A 175 -6.48 -0.83 -7.86
C ARG A 175 -5.30 0.13 -7.68
N TYR A 176 -5.51 1.42 -7.94
CA TYR A 176 -4.46 2.42 -7.73
C TYR A 176 -4.01 2.52 -6.27
N MET A 177 -4.94 2.45 -5.31
CA MET A 177 -4.60 2.52 -3.89
C MET A 177 -3.86 1.28 -3.39
N ALA A 178 -4.12 0.10 -3.93
CA ALA A 178 -3.37 -1.11 -3.60
C ALA A 178 -1.91 -1.01 -4.06
N ASP A 179 -1.68 -0.55 -5.29
CA ASP A 179 -0.33 -0.35 -5.84
C ASP A 179 0.45 0.76 -5.12
N ILE A 180 -0.25 1.85 -4.75
CA ILE A 180 0.31 2.95 -3.95
C ILE A 180 0.63 2.49 -2.52
N GLY A 181 -0.21 1.63 -1.92
CA GLY A 181 0.01 1.11 -0.57
C GLY A 181 1.30 0.31 -0.44
N LYS A 182 1.62 -0.54 -1.43
CA LYS A 182 2.90 -1.27 -1.48
C LYS A 182 4.09 -0.39 -1.85
N SER A 183 3.90 0.59 -2.73
CA SER A 183 5.00 1.38 -3.32
C SER A 183 5.28 2.72 -2.64
N TRP A 184 4.50 3.09 -1.61
CA TRP A 184 4.61 4.37 -0.91
C TRP A 184 6.02 4.74 -0.41
N PRO A 185 6.83 3.82 0.18
CA PRO A 185 8.19 4.16 0.60
C PRO A 185 9.06 4.62 -0.57
N VAL A 186 8.93 3.96 -1.72
CA VAL A 186 9.67 4.30 -2.94
C VAL A 186 9.22 5.66 -3.49
N LEU A 187 7.93 5.96 -3.44
CA LEU A 187 7.38 7.24 -3.87
C LEU A 187 7.85 8.43 -3.02
N ILE A 188 7.91 8.28 -1.69
CA ILE A 188 8.50 9.32 -0.82
C ILE A 188 9.96 9.56 -1.17
N VAL A 189 10.73 8.49 -1.29
CA VAL A 189 12.19 8.58 -1.47
C VAL A 189 12.53 9.15 -2.85
N CYS A 190 11.98 8.56 -3.92
CA CYS A 190 12.30 8.96 -5.29
C CYS A 190 11.52 10.19 -5.76
N GLY A 191 10.28 10.38 -5.31
CA GLY A 191 9.42 11.48 -5.74
C GLY A 191 9.48 12.73 -4.87
N GLY A 192 9.88 12.60 -3.59
CA GLY A 192 9.94 13.70 -2.65
C GLY A 192 11.37 14.04 -2.23
N LEU A 193 11.98 13.18 -1.44
CA LEU A 193 13.21 13.50 -0.73
C LEU A 193 14.41 13.72 -1.68
N LEU A 194 14.61 12.83 -2.63
CA LEU A 194 15.74 12.88 -3.57
C LEU A 194 15.71 14.12 -4.50
N PRO A 195 14.59 14.47 -5.17
CA PRO A 195 14.55 15.67 -6.00
C PRO A 195 14.66 16.96 -5.19
N LEU A 196 14.11 17.00 -3.96
CA LEU A 196 14.29 18.15 -3.07
C LEU A 196 15.76 18.34 -2.69
N PHE A 197 16.45 17.26 -2.33
CA PHE A 197 17.86 17.30 -1.99
C PHE A 197 18.72 17.77 -3.17
N LEU A 198 18.46 17.22 -4.37
CA LEU A 198 19.16 17.62 -5.60
C LEU A 198 18.91 19.10 -5.93
N SER A 199 17.68 19.59 -5.74
CA SER A 199 17.30 20.98 -5.96
C SER A 199 18.02 21.93 -5.00
N VAL A 200 18.12 21.59 -3.72
CA VAL A 200 18.85 22.39 -2.72
C VAL A 200 20.34 22.46 -3.05
N ILE A 201 20.97 21.34 -3.41
CA ILE A 201 22.38 21.31 -3.82
C ILE A 201 22.59 22.20 -5.05
N TRP A 202 21.71 22.11 -6.03
CA TRP A 202 21.80 22.92 -7.25
C TRP A 202 21.73 24.42 -6.95
N LEU A 203 20.79 24.85 -6.09
CA LEU A 203 20.67 26.26 -5.68
C LEU A 203 21.90 26.75 -4.91
N LEU A 204 22.47 25.91 -4.03
CA LEU A 204 23.71 26.24 -3.33
C LEU A 204 24.90 26.37 -4.30
N MET A 205 24.97 25.49 -5.30
CA MET A 205 25.99 25.53 -6.34
C MET A 205 25.94 26.87 -7.09
N ILE A 206 24.76 27.26 -7.62
CA ILE A 206 24.61 28.55 -8.32
C ILE A 206 25.01 29.72 -7.42
N ARG A 207 24.58 29.74 -6.16
CA ARG A 207 24.91 30.83 -5.24
C ARG A 207 26.42 31.00 -5.06
N HIS A 208 27.17 29.91 -4.97
CA HIS A 208 28.62 29.96 -4.80
C HIS A 208 29.33 30.42 -6.09
N PHE A 209 28.94 29.88 -7.24
CA PHE A 209 29.55 30.26 -8.52
C PHE A 209 29.24 31.71 -8.92
N VAL A 210 28.02 32.21 -8.65
CA VAL A 210 27.65 33.61 -8.89
C VAL A 210 28.41 34.56 -7.98
N ALA A 211 28.69 34.17 -6.73
CA ALA A 211 29.52 34.98 -5.84
C ALA A 211 30.99 35.01 -6.28
N ALA A 212 31.55 33.91 -6.78
CA ALA A 212 32.95 33.84 -7.18
C ALA A 212 33.28 34.63 -8.46
N MET A 213 32.36 34.65 -9.43
CA MET A 213 32.61 35.25 -10.75
C MET A 213 32.99 36.74 -10.71
N PRO A 214 32.31 37.62 -9.94
CA PRO A 214 32.69 39.02 -9.78
C PRO A 214 34.06 39.23 -9.11
N TRP A 215 34.40 38.43 -8.10
CA TRP A 215 35.70 38.57 -7.43
C TRP A 215 36.86 38.21 -8.36
N ILE A 216 36.69 37.17 -9.17
CA ILE A 216 37.69 36.76 -10.16
C ILE A 216 37.90 37.88 -11.20
N THR A 217 36.82 38.50 -11.70
CA THR A 217 36.94 39.59 -12.68
C THR A 217 37.58 40.84 -12.08
N VAL A 218 37.24 41.22 -10.84
CA VAL A 218 37.87 42.34 -10.15
C VAL A 218 39.37 42.12 -9.98
N VAL A 219 39.79 40.93 -9.54
CA VAL A 219 41.23 40.60 -9.37
C VAL A 219 41.95 40.66 -10.71
N LEU A 220 41.38 40.07 -11.77
CA LEU A 220 41.97 40.05 -13.10
C LEU A 220 42.13 41.47 -13.66
N PHE A 221 41.10 42.31 -13.56
CA PHE A 221 41.15 43.69 -14.02
C PHE A 221 42.18 44.53 -13.26
N ASN A 222 42.29 44.36 -11.94
CA ASN A 222 43.29 45.08 -11.14
C ASN A 222 44.72 44.67 -11.54
N ILE A 223 44.99 43.38 -11.69
CA ILE A 223 46.30 42.88 -12.15
C ILE A 223 46.64 43.45 -13.54
N LEU A 224 45.66 43.49 -14.45
CA LEU A 224 45.85 44.02 -15.80
C LEU A 224 46.16 45.53 -15.78
N ILE A 225 45.45 46.32 -14.98
CA ILE A 225 45.71 47.76 -14.83
C ILE A 225 47.11 47.99 -14.24
N ILE A 226 47.51 47.24 -13.20
CA ILE A 226 48.85 47.34 -12.60
C ILE A 226 49.91 46.99 -13.65
N SER A 227 49.71 45.92 -14.42
CA SER A 227 50.62 45.50 -15.48
C SER A 227 50.79 46.56 -16.56
N VAL A 228 49.68 47.16 -17.03
CA VAL A 228 49.71 48.23 -18.05
C VAL A 228 50.39 49.48 -17.50
N THR A 229 50.08 49.85 -16.25
CA THR A 229 50.68 51.03 -15.60
C THR A 229 52.19 50.85 -15.45
N MET A 230 52.64 49.67 -15.01
CA MET A 230 54.07 49.37 -14.89
C MET A 230 54.79 49.38 -16.25
N PHE A 231 54.16 48.82 -17.29
CA PHE A 231 54.68 48.85 -18.65
C PHE A 231 54.83 50.28 -19.19
N CYS A 232 53.82 51.12 -18.99
CA CYS A 232 53.86 52.53 -19.36
C CYS A 232 54.93 53.31 -18.58
N TYR A 233 55.10 53.02 -17.29
CA TYR A 233 56.11 53.65 -16.44
C TYR A 233 57.54 53.31 -16.89
N LEU A 234 57.83 52.04 -17.15
CA LEU A 234 59.13 51.60 -17.67
C LEU A 234 59.43 52.22 -19.05
N LYS A 235 58.43 52.30 -19.93
CA LYS A 235 58.57 52.94 -21.24
C LYS A 235 58.76 54.47 -21.13
N GLY A 236 58.08 55.11 -20.17
CA GLY A 236 58.22 56.53 -19.86
C GLY A 236 59.60 56.88 -19.31
N ILE A 237 60.11 56.12 -18.34
CA ILE A 237 61.46 56.25 -17.80
C ILE A 237 62.52 56.06 -18.89
N SER A 238 62.38 55.03 -19.72
CA SER A 238 63.32 54.79 -20.83
C SER A 238 63.37 55.99 -21.80
N ARG A 239 62.22 56.61 -22.09
CA ARG A 239 62.11 57.78 -22.96
C ARG A 239 62.69 59.04 -22.29
N TYR A 240 62.49 59.22 -21.00
CA TYR A 240 63.02 60.36 -20.23
C TYR A 240 64.54 60.28 -20.07
N PHE A 241 65.09 59.10 -19.80
CA PHE A 241 66.53 58.85 -19.74
C PHE A 241 67.22 59.10 -21.10
N LYS A 242 66.56 58.69 -22.19
CA LYS A 242 67.01 58.99 -23.55
C LYS A 242 66.98 60.48 -23.88
N PHE A 243 66.00 61.23 -23.35
CA PHE A 243 65.91 62.69 -23.49
C PHE A 243 66.96 63.43 -22.65
N LEU A 244 67.29 62.92 -21.46
CA LEU A 244 68.29 63.52 -20.57
C LEU A 244 69.72 63.33 -21.08
N SER A 245 69.98 62.23 -21.81
CA SER A 245 71.28 61.90 -22.40
C SER A 245 71.56 62.59 -23.74
N LEU A 246 70.65 63.43 -24.24
CA LEU A 246 70.85 64.21 -25.47
C LEU A 246 71.67 65.49 -25.19
N PRO A 247 72.65 65.82 -26.04
CA PRO A 247 73.41 67.06 -25.92
C PRO A 247 72.50 68.28 -26.06
N VAL A 248 72.83 69.36 -25.35
CA VAL A 248 71.99 70.56 -25.14
C VAL A 248 71.48 71.18 -26.45
N GLU A 249 72.24 71.07 -27.54
CA GLU A 249 71.87 71.58 -28.88
C GLU A 249 70.62 70.90 -29.48
N ALA A 250 70.31 69.66 -29.09
CA ALA A 250 69.15 68.92 -29.58
C ALA A 250 67.85 69.19 -28.79
N LYS A 251 67.94 69.81 -27.60
CA LYS A 251 66.77 70.12 -26.77
C LYS A 251 66.01 71.37 -27.20
N LEU A 252 66.62 72.24 -28.00
CA LEU A 252 66.05 73.52 -28.47
C LEU A 252 65.23 73.42 -29.77
N LYS A 253 65.11 72.23 -30.36
CA LYS A 253 64.40 71.99 -31.64
C LYS A 253 63.08 71.23 -31.50
N PHE A 254 62.63 70.99 -30.27
CA PHE A 254 61.33 70.42 -29.92
C PHE A 254 60.52 71.40 -29.10
#